data_AF-A0AAE8LS46-F1
#
_entry.id   AF-A0AAE8LS46-F1
#
_cell.length_a   1.000
_cell.length_b   1.000
_cell.length_c   1.000
_cell.angle_alpha   90.00
_cell.angle_beta   90.00
_cell.angle_gamma   90.00
#
_symmetry.space_group_name_H-M   'P 1'
#
loop_
_entity.id
_entity.type
_entity.pdbx_description
1 polymer ?
#
loop_
_entity_poly.entity_id
_entity_poly.type
_entity_poly.pdbx_seq_one_letter_code
_entity_poly.pdbx_strand_id
1 'polypeptide(L)'
;MTVPDRDKQSGLRDEVLAGEYVLGALPPESMAELAKRVKRDRQFAAIVRRWRDNLAETEYRERAGVAALLDRDPLRSGLPFKGQPLRNGSIFAAMLLEVWNSVRFWRLLALTAMLWTAVLLFTIA
;
A
#
# COMPACT_ATOMS: atom_id res chain seq x y z
N MET A 1 2.24 12.45 -42.81
CA MET A 1 2.53 12.88 -41.42
C MET A 1 1.22 12.81 -40.64
N THR A 2 1.10 11.87 -39.71
CA THR A 2 -0.11 11.71 -38.87
C THR A 2 0.00 12.63 -37.66
N VAL A 3 -0.93 13.57 -37.51
CA VAL A 3 -1.06 14.42 -36.32
C VAL A 3 -1.34 13.50 -35.12
N PRO A 4 -0.60 13.61 -34.00
CA PRO A 4 -0.87 12.77 -32.84
C PRO A 4 -2.23 13.11 -32.24
N ASP A 5 -2.92 12.08 -31.79
CA ASP A 5 -4.28 12.06 -31.21
C ASP A 5 -4.35 12.89 -29.91
N ARG A 6 -4.39 14.22 -30.03
CA ARG A 6 -4.39 15.18 -28.90
C ARG A 6 -5.53 14.92 -27.91
N ASP A 7 -6.65 14.42 -28.40
CA ASP A 7 -7.86 14.14 -27.62
C ASP A 7 -7.69 12.93 -26.68
N LYS A 8 -6.86 11.95 -27.06
CA LYS A 8 -6.50 10.84 -26.14
C LYS A 8 -5.57 11.33 -25.03
N GLN A 9 -4.64 12.21 -25.38
CA GLN A 9 -3.64 12.72 -24.45
C GLN A 9 -4.26 13.67 -23.41
N SER A 10 -5.30 14.44 -23.77
CA SER A 10 -6.08 15.23 -22.82
C SER A 10 -6.91 14.34 -21.89
N GLY A 11 -7.55 13.29 -22.42
CA GLY A 11 -8.29 12.32 -21.61
C GLY A 11 -7.42 11.61 -20.56
N LEU A 12 -6.20 11.22 -20.93
CA LEU A 12 -5.22 10.63 -20.00
C LEU A 12 -4.82 11.59 -18.87
N ARG A 13 -4.68 12.89 -19.15
CA ARG A 13 -4.36 13.88 -18.11
C ARG A 13 -5.53 14.08 -17.14
N ASP A 14 -6.75 14.10 -17.66
CA ASP A 14 -7.96 14.23 -16.84
C ASP A 14 -8.19 12.98 -15.97
N GLU A 15 -7.79 11.79 -16.43
CA GLU A 15 -7.79 10.56 -15.62
C GLU A 15 -6.88 10.66 -14.40
N VAL A 16 -5.63 11.11 -14.59
CA VAL A 16 -4.67 11.29 -13.49
C VAL A 16 -5.16 12.37 -12.53
N LEU A 17 -5.61 13.51 -13.06
CA LEU A 17 -6.07 14.64 -12.26
C LEU A 17 -7.31 14.29 -11.42
N ALA A 18 -8.23 13.50 -11.98
CA ALA A 18 -9.39 12.99 -11.24
C ALA A 18 -8.98 12.02 -10.13
N GLY A 19 -7.98 11.16 -10.37
CA GLY A 19 -7.41 10.29 -9.35
C GLY A 19 -6.80 11.06 -8.19
N GLU A 20 -5.93 12.04 -8.48
CA GLU A 20 -5.31 12.90 -7.46
C GLU A 20 -6.34 13.70 -6.66
N TYR A 21 -7.39 14.19 -7.33
CA TYR A 21 -8.52 14.87 -6.70
C TYR A 21 -9.27 13.96 -5.70
N VAL A 22 -9.60 12.73 -6.10
CA VAL A 22 -10.32 11.79 -5.23
C VAL A 22 -9.47 11.35 -4.04
N LEU A 23 -8.16 11.18 -4.25
CA LEU A 23 -7.22 10.83 -3.18
C LEU A 23 -6.89 12.01 -2.25
N GLY A 24 -7.27 13.24 -2.60
CA GLY A 24 -6.95 14.43 -1.81
C GLY A 24 -5.46 14.80 -1.82
N ALA A 25 -4.72 14.39 -2.85
CA ALA A 25 -3.27 14.61 -2.97
C ALA A 25 -2.90 16.02 -3.48
N LEU A 26 -3.90 16.82 -3.86
CA LEU A 26 -3.73 18.16 -4.41
C LEU A 26 -3.72 19.25 -3.32
N PRO A 27 -3.02 20.37 -3.54
CA PRO A 27 -3.10 21.53 -2.65
C PRO A 27 -4.54 22.09 -2.59
N PRO A 28 -4.92 22.75 -1.48
CA PRO A 28 -6.31 23.12 -1.19
C PRO A 28 -6.93 24.04 -2.26
N GLU A 29 -6.14 24.97 -2.81
CA GLU A 29 -6.52 25.84 -3.92
C GLU A 29 -6.93 25.05 -5.18
N SER A 30 -6.10 24.10 -5.62
CA SER A 30 -6.40 23.24 -6.77
C SER A 30 -7.60 22.32 -6.50
N MET A 31 -7.74 21.86 -5.26
CA MET A 31 -8.89 21.06 -4.81
C MET A 31 -10.20 21.86 -4.96
N ALA A 32 -10.21 23.13 -4.55
CA ALA A 32 -11.37 24.01 -4.66
C ALA A 32 -11.73 24.33 -6.13
N GLU A 33 -10.72 24.51 -6.99
CA GLU A 33 -10.93 24.72 -8.43
C GLU A 33 -11.53 23.49 -9.10
N LEU A 34 -10.99 22.30 -8.82
CA LEU A 34 -11.52 21.05 -9.34
C LEU A 34 -12.92 20.74 -8.79
N ALA A 35 -13.21 21.08 -7.54
CA ALA A 35 -14.57 20.96 -7.00
C ALA A 35 -15.59 21.81 -7.78
N LYS A 36 -15.18 22.99 -8.28
CA LYS A 36 -16.01 23.79 -9.20
C LYS A 36 -16.10 23.14 -10.58
N ARG A 37 -14.99 22.61 -11.11
CA ARG A 37 -14.94 21.91 -12.39
C ARG A 37 -15.87 20.69 -12.41
N VAL A 38 -15.84 19.85 -11.37
CA VAL A 38 -16.73 18.67 -11.22
C VAL A 38 -18.20 19.04 -11.33
N LYS A 39 -18.61 20.22 -10.83
CA LYS A 39 -20.02 20.67 -10.92
C LYS A 39 -20.41 21.09 -12.34
N ARG A 40 -19.46 21.56 -13.15
CA ARG A 40 -19.69 22.14 -14.48
C ARG A 40 -19.42 21.16 -15.62
N ASP A 41 -18.41 20.31 -15.46
CA ASP A 41 -17.91 19.36 -16.45
C ASP A 41 -18.41 17.95 -16.13
N ARG A 42 -19.44 17.51 -16.86
CA ARG A 42 -20.05 16.19 -16.67
C ARG A 42 -19.10 15.04 -17.01
N GLN A 43 -18.18 15.24 -17.96
CA GLN A 43 -17.23 14.20 -18.36
C GLN A 43 -16.20 13.99 -17.24
N PHE A 44 -15.63 15.08 -16.73
CA PHE A 44 -14.71 15.02 -15.59
C PHE A 44 -15.41 14.45 -14.34
N ALA A 45 -16.67 14.83 -14.09
CA ALA A 45 -17.46 14.27 -12.99
C ALA A 45 -17.67 12.75 -13.11
N ALA A 46 -17.88 12.23 -14.32
CA ALA A 46 -18.02 10.79 -14.55
C ALA A 46 -16.71 10.04 -14.25
N ILE A 47 -15.57 10.62 -14.62
CA ILE A 47 -14.24 10.07 -14.32
C ILE A 47 -14.02 10.03 -12.79
N VAL A 48 -14.28 11.15 -12.09
CA VAL A 48 -14.19 11.25 -10.62
C VAL A 48 -15.09 10.22 -9.93
N ARG A 49 -16.32 10.04 -10.42
CA ARG A 49 -17.24 9.02 -9.87
C ARG A 49 -16.67 7.61 -10.04
N ARG A 50 -16.15 7.28 -11.22
CA ARG A 50 -15.54 5.97 -11.49
C ARG A 50 -14.34 5.70 -10.55
N TRP A 51 -13.50 6.70 -10.31
CA TRP A 51 -12.40 6.60 -9.35
C TRP A 51 -12.89 6.33 -7.92
N ARG A 52 -13.92 7.06 -7.47
CA ARG A 52 -14.52 6.83 -6.14
C ARG A 52 -15.09 5.43 -5.98
N ASP A 53 -15.82 4.97 -7.00
CA ASP A 53 -16.44 3.63 -6.99
C ASP A 53 -15.35 2.53 -6.94
N ASN A 54 -14.29 2.66 -7.74
CA ASN A 54 -13.16 1.73 -7.75
C ASN A 54 -12.41 1.69 -6.40
N LEU A 55 -12.19 2.85 -5.78
CA LEU A 55 -11.53 2.93 -4.47
C LEU A 55 -12.40 2.33 -3.37
N ALA A 56 -13.72 2.58 -3.40
CA ALA A 56 -14.66 1.99 -2.46
C ALA A 56 -14.69 0.46 -2.56
N GLU A 57 -14.66 -0.10 -3.78
CA GLU A 57 -14.56 -1.56 -3.98
C GLU A 57 -13.25 -2.12 -3.41
N THR A 58 -12.14 -1.40 -3.63
CA THR A 58 -10.82 -1.81 -3.14
C THR A 58 -10.79 -1.82 -1.60
N GLU A 59 -11.25 -0.75 -0.96
CA GLU A 59 -11.35 -0.67 0.50
C GLU A 59 -12.26 -1.78 1.07
N TYR A 60 -13.39 -2.03 0.42
CA TYR A 60 -14.31 -3.10 0.83
C TYR A 60 -13.64 -4.47 0.77
N ARG A 61 -12.95 -4.79 -0.34
CA ARG A 61 -12.23 -6.05 -0.52
C ARG A 61 -11.10 -6.22 0.50
N GLU A 62 -10.35 -5.15 0.78
CA GLU A 62 -9.29 -5.17 1.81
C GLU A 62 -9.86 -5.44 3.20
N ARG A 63 -10.92 -4.72 3.59
CA ARG A 63 -11.58 -4.92 4.89
C ARG A 63 -12.18 -6.32 5.01
N ALA A 64 -12.79 -6.85 3.95
CA ALA A 64 -13.30 -8.21 3.91
C ALA A 64 -12.17 -9.24 4.04
N GLY A 65 -11.03 -9.01 3.38
CA GLY A 65 -9.84 -9.86 3.50
C GLY A 65 -9.26 -9.87 4.92
N VAL A 66 -9.15 -8.70 5.55
CA VAL A 66 -8.69 -8.57 6.94
C VAL A 66 -9.68 -9.22 7.91
N ALA A 67 -10.99 -9.01 7.72
CA ALA A 67 -12.01 -9.66 8.53
C ALA A 67 -11.94 -11.20 8.42
N ALA A 68 -11.73 -11.73 7.21
CA ALA A 68 -11.55 -13.17 7.00
C ALA A 68 -10.27 -13.72 7.64
N LEU A 69 -9.22 -12.90 7.81
CA LEU A 69 -8.01 -13.29 8.54
C LEU A 69 -8.20 -13.26 10.06
N LEU A 70 -8.98 -12.31 10.57
CA LEU A 70 -9.25 -12.16 12.00
C LEU A 70 -10.30 -13.15 12.53
N ASP A 71 -11.28 -13.51 11.71
CA ASP A 71 -12.28 -14.56 11.99
C ASP A 71 -11.69 -15.98 11.92
N ARG A 72 -10.41 -16.08 11.52
CA ARG A 72 -9.69 -17.36 11.50
C ARG A 72 -9.21 -17.70 12.90
N ASP A 73 -10.05 -18.46 13.59
CA ASP A 73 -9.84 -19.04 14.92
C ASP A 73 -8.41 -19.61 15.09
N PRO A 74 -7.54 -19.03 15.94
CA PRO A 74 -6.11 -19.37 16.01
C PRO A 74 -5.86 -20.78 16.59
N LEU A 75 -6.89 -21.45 17.09
CA LEU A 75 -6.78 -22.78 17.71
C LEU A 75 -7.02 -23.95 16.74
N ARG A 76 -7.52 -23.72 15.51
CA ARG A 76 -8.07 -24.81 14.69
C ARG A 76 -7.44 -25.08 13.33
N SER A 77 -6.38 -24.39 12.91
CA SER A 77 -5.79 -24.73 11.61
C SER A 77 -4.28 -24.60 11.59
N GLY A 78 -3.62 -25.75 11.72
CA GLY A 78 -2.41 -26.01 10.96
C GLY A 78 -2.61 -25.53 9.52
N LEU A 79 -1.69 -24.68 9.08
CA LEU A 79 -1.68 -23.98 7.80
C LEU A 79 -2.08 -24.90 6.64
N PRO A 80 -2.96 -24.40 5.74
CA PRO A 80 -2.43 -24.16 4.42
C PRO A 80 -2.75 -22.74 3.97
N PHE A 81 -1.70 -21.96 3.81
CA PHE A 81 -1.70 -20.72 3.04
C PHE A 81 -1.88 -21.09 1.56
N LYS A 82 -3.12 -21.27 1.12
CA LYS A 82 -3.45 -21.52 -0.30
C LYS A 82 -3.73 -20.18 -0.97
N GLY A 83 -2.68 -19.49 -1.37
CA GLY A 83 -2.79 -18.17 -1.99
C GLY A 83 -1.70 -17.78 -3.00
N GLN A 84 -0.60 -18.53 -3.11
CA GLN A 84 0.41 -18.28 -4.16
C GLN A 84 1.07 -19.59 -4.58
N PRO A 85 1.31 -19.81 -5.89
CA PRO A 85 2.12 -20.93 -6.35
C PRO A 85 3.56 -20.67 -5.90
N LEU A 86 3.92 -21.20 -4.73
CA LEU A 86 5.30 -21.29 -4.25
C LEU A 86 6.05 -22.26 -5.15
N ARG A 87 6.51 -21.73 -6.27
CA ARG A 87 7.62 -22.25 -7.06
C ARG A 87 8.85 -22.27 -6.15
N ASN A 88 9.14 -23.43 -5.56
CA ASN A 88 10.44 -23.82 -4.98
C ASN A 88 11.13 -22.88 -3.97
N GLY A 89 10.39 -22.00 -3.28
CA GLY A 89 10.96 -21.08 -2.30
C GLY A 89 11.19 -21.72 -0.92
N SER A 90 12.25 -22.53 -0.83
CA SER A 90 13.03 -22.95 0.35
C SER A 90 12.42 -22.74 1.76
N ILE A 91 12.26 -23.82 2.53
CA ILE A 91 11.86 -23.88 3.96
C ILE A 91 12.57 -22.81 4.82
N PHE A 92 13.78 -22.43 4.44
CA PHE A 92 14.56 -21.35 5.04
C PHE A 92 13.84 -19.99 5.04
N ALA A 93 13.08 -19.65 4.01
CA ALA A 93 12.33 -18.39 3.93
C ALA A 93 11.23 -18.30 4.99
N ALA A 94 10.55 -19.42 5.29
CA ALA A 94 9.55 -19.48 6.34
C ALA A 94 10.18 -19.30 7.73
N MET A 95 11.32 -19.96 7.97
CA MET A 95 12.04 -19.88 9.24
C MET A 95 12.62 -18.47 9.49
N LEU A 96 13.14 -17.82 8.43
CA LEU A 96 13.63 -16.44 8.51
C LEU A 96 12.50 -15.46 8.85
N LEU A 97 11.30 -15.65 8.30
CA LEU A 97 10.16 -14.78 8.57
C LEU A 97 9.68 -14.90 10.04
N GLU A 98 9.77 -16.09 10.62
CA GLU A 98 9.43 -16.33 12.02
C GLU A 98 10.44 -15.67 12.98
N VAL A 99 11.74 -15.79 12.69
CA VAL A 99 12.81 -15.10 13.46
C VAL A 99 12.71 -13.58 13.31
N TRP A 100 12.40 -13.10 12.10
CA TRP A 100 12.24 -11.68 11.81
C TRP A 100 11.07 -11.04 12.58
N ASN A 101 9.98 -11.77 12.78
CA ASN A 101 8.83 -11.30 13.56
C ASN A 101 9.02 -11.42 15.09
N SER A 102 10.17 -11.92 15.57
CA SER A 102 10.42 -12.11 17.00
C SER A 102 10.93 -10.83 17.67
N VAL A 103 10.10 -10.21 18.52
CA VAL A 103 10.47 -9.02 19.31
C VAL A 103 11.64 -9.31 20.28
N ARG A 104 11.73 -10.53 20.81
CA ARG A 104 12.81 -10.94 21.72
C ARG A 104 14.16 -10.97 21.00
N PHE A 105 14.17 -11.44 19.75
CA PHE A 105 15.37 -11.46 18.90
C PHE A 105 15.91 -10.05 18.68
N TRP A 106 15.07 -9.10 18.28
CA TRP A 106 15.46 -7.71 18.08
C TRP A 106 15.94 -7.02 19.36
N ARG A 107 15.31 -7.30 20.51
CA ARG A 107 15.77 -6.78 21.81
C ARG A 107 17.16 -7.26 22.17
N LEU A 108 17.44 -8.56 22.01
CA LEU A 108 18.76 -9.12 22.30
C LEU A 108 19.80 -8.57 21.33
N LEU A 109 19.47 -8.49 20.03
CA LEU A 109 20.35 -7.93 19.02
C LEU A 109 20.73 -6.48 19.35
N ALA A 110 19.75 -5.65 19.71
CA ALA A 110 19.99 -4.25 20.10
C ALA A 110 20.86 -4.15 21.36
N LEU A 111 20.61 -4.97 22.39
CA LEU A 111 21.43 -5.00 23.61
C LEU A 111 22.87 -5.41 23.32
N THR A 112 23.08 -6.41 22.47
CA THR A 112 24.43 -6.82 22.07
C THR A 112 25.14 -5.72 21.29
N ALA A 113 24.45 -5.04 20.38
CA ALA A 113 25.02 -3.91 19.65
C ALA A 113 25.42 -2.77 20.60
N MET A 114 24.55 -2.42 21.56
CA MET A 114 24.87 -1.42 22.59
C MET A 114 26.09 -1.81 23.42
N LEU A 115 26.17 -3.08 23.85
CA LEU A 115 27.32 -3.59 24.61
C LEU A 115 28.61 -3.46 23.78
N TRP A 116 28.58 -3.88 22.51
CA TRP A 116 29.71 -3.76 21.59
C TRP A 116 30.14 -2.31 21.38
N THR A 117 29.19 -1.39 21.22
CA THR A 117 29.52 0.04 21.09
C THR A 117 30.17 0.59 22.36
N ALA A 118 29.69 0.19 23.54
CA ALA A 118 30.28 0.62 24.81
C ALA A 118 31.71 0.09 24.99
N VAL A 119 31.95 -1.17 24.60
CA VAL A 119 33.30 -1.76 24.61
C VAL A 119 34.23 -1.02 23.65
N LEU A 120 33.80 -0.76 22.42
CA LEU A 120 34.60 -0.02 21.44
C LEU A 120 34.95 1.39 21.93
N LEU A 121 33.98 2.11 22.48
CA LEU A 121 34.20 3.44 23.07
C LEU A 121 35.20 3.38 24.22
N PHE A 122 35.11 2.36 25.09
CA PHE A 122 36.05 2.17 26.19
C PHE A 122 37.46 1.78 25.73
N THR A 123 37.60 1.06 24.63
CA THR A 123 38.92 0.72 24.06
C THR A 123 39.59 1.87 23.30
N ILE A 124 38.81 2.87 22.88
CA ILE A 124 39.30 4.04 22.13
C ILE A 124 39.60 5.22 23.08
N ALA A 125 38.98 5.27 24.26
CA ALA A 125 39.22 6.25 25.32
C ALA A 125 40.47 5.92 26.15
#